data_AF-A0A353WHJ5-F1
#
_entry.id   AF-A0A353WHJ5-F1
#
_cell.length_a   1.000
_cell.length_b   1.000
_cell.length_c   1.000
_cell.angle_alpha   90.00
_cell.angle_beta   90.00
_cell.angle_gamma   90.00
#
_symmetry.space_group_name_H-M   'P 1'
#
loop_
_entity.id
_entity.type
_entity.pdbx_description
1 polymer ?
#
loop_
_entity_poly.entity_id
_entity_poly.type
_entity_poly.pdbx_seq_one_letter_code
_entity_poly.pdbx_strand_id
1 'polypeptide(L)' 'QLVGDVDFKEVEPKASYITPVPGGVGPMTIAMLLSNTLNLYKKQNK' A
#
# COMPACT_ATOMS: atom_id res chain seq x y z
N GLN A 1 4.67 0.16 -18.98
CA GLN A 1 4.97 -0.80 -17.91
C GLN A 1 5.07 -0.02 -16.60
N LEU A 2 4.33 -0.39 -15.56
CA LEU A 2 4.41 0.28 -14.26
C LEU A 2 5.63 -0.29 -13.52
N VAL A 3 6.58 0.56 -13.12
CA VAL A 3 7.83 0.17 -12.47
C VAL A 3 7.93 0.95 -11.15
N GLY A 4 8.36 0.28 -10.08
CA GLY A 4 8.60 0.92 -8.78
C GLY A 4 10.03 1.45 -8.66
N ASP A 5 10.36 2.02 -7.50
CA ASP A 5 11.68 2.61 -7.26
C ASP A 5 12.79 1.57 -6.97
N VAL A 6 12.42 0.29 -6.81
CA VAL A 6 13.31 -0.79 -6.40
C VAL A 6 13.45 -1.83 -7.52
N ASP A 7 14.70 -2.25 -7.79
CA ASP A 7 14.94 -3.45 -8.60
C ASP A 7 14.55 -4.70 -7.80
N PHE A 8 13.34 -5.19 -8.06
CA PHE A 8 12.78 -6.33 -7.35
C PHE A 8 13.66 -7.58 -7.44
N LYS A 9 14.31 -7.84 -8.59
CA LYS A 9 15.08 -9.08 -8.79
C LYS A 9 16.39 -9.09 -8.01
N GLU A 10 17.01 -7.93 -7.83
CA GLU A 10 18.27 -7.81 -7.09
C GLU A 10 18.05 -7.86 -5.57
N VAL A 11 16.91 -7.32 -5.11
CA VAL A 11 16.62 -7.09 -3.70
C VAL A 11 15.77 -8.20 -3.07
N GLU A 12 14.96 -8.93 -3.86
CA GLU A 12 14.18 -10.10 -3.42
C GLU A 12 14.98 -11.13 -2.59
N PRO A 13 16.20 -11.55 -2.97
CA PRO A 13 16.96 -12.52 -2.17
C PRO A 13 17.61 -11.93 -0.91
N LYS A 14 17.69 -10.59 -0.79
CA LYS A 14 18.31 -9.89 0.35
C LYS A 14 17.29 -9.45 1.40
N ALA A 15 16.05 -9.17 0.99
CA ALA A 15 15.00 -8.65 1.84
C ALA A 15 14.13 -9.75 2.44
N SER A 16 13.77 -9.64 3.73
CA SER A 16 12.83 -10.58 4.36
C SER A 16 11.39 -10.42 3.85
N TYR A 17 11.02 -9.19 3.45
CA TYR A 17 9.74 -8.86 2.84
C TYR A 17 9.94 -7.74 1.83
N ILE A 18 9.29 -7.83 0.67
CA ILE A 18 9.36 -6.84 -0.40
C ILE A 18 7.97 -6.63 -1.01
N THR A 19 7.60 -5.39 -1.31
CA THR A 19 6.31 -5.07 -1.93
C THR A 19 6.45 -5.04 -3.45
N PRO A 20 5.67 -5.85 -4.20
CA PRO A 20 5.75 -5.86 -5.65
C PRO A 20 5.10 -4.62 -6.25
N VAL A 21 5.64 -4.16 -7.37
CA VAL A 21 5.01 -3.11 -8.19
C VAL A 21 4.82 -3.69 -9.60
N PRO A 22 3.58 -3.74 -10.13
CA PRO A 22 2.31 -3.28 -9.54
C PRO A 22 1.76 -4.23 -8.46
N GLY A 23 0.89 -3.70 -7.58
CA GLY A 23 0.11 -4.49 -6.60
C GLY A 23 0.50 -4.34 -5.13
N GLY A 24 1.56 -3.59 -4.81
CA GLY A 24 2.01 -3.36 -3.44
C GLY A 24 1.26 -2.24 -2.74
N VAL A 25 1.90 -1.09 -2.56
CA VAL A 25 1.37 0.02 -1.75
C VAL A 25 0.22 0.80 -2.42
N GLY A 26 0.07 0.70 -3.75
CA GLY A 26 -0.97 1.42 -4.49
C GLY A 26 -2.40 1.14 -4.02
N PRO A 27 -2.84 -0.14 -3.96
CA PRO A 27 -4.15 -0.51 -3.43
C PRO A 27 -4.38 -0.10 -1.97
N MET A 28 -3.33 -0.10 -1.15
CA MET A 28 -3.42 0.30 0.27
C MET A 28 -3.80 1.77 0.44
N THR A 29 -3.39 2.65 -0.47
CA THR A 29 -3.76 4.08 -0.43
C THR A 29 -5.28 4.28 -0.51
N ILE A 30 -5.94 3.56 -1.43
CA ILE A 30 -7.40 3.63 -1.59
C ILE A 30 -8.09 3.05 -0.35
N ALA A 31 -7.63 1.89 0.13
CA ALA A 31 -8.16 1.27 1.33
C ALA A 31 -8.05 2.19 2.56
N MET A 32 -6.93 2.88 2.73
CA MET A 32 -6.71 3.81 3.84
C MET A 32 -7.58 5.06 3.73
N LEU A 33 -7.81 5.59 2.52
CA LEU A 33 -8.75 6.69 2.33
C LEU A 33 -10.17 6.31 2.80
N LEU A 34 -10.63 5.11 2.43
CA LEU A 34 -11.95 4.61 2.85
C LEU A 34 -12.02 4.35 4.35
N SER A 35 -10.98 3.75 4.93
CA SER A 35 -10.85 3.53 6.38
C SER A 35 -10.93 4.85 7.15
N ASN A 36 -10.19 5.87 6.70
CA ASN A 36 -10.20 7.19 7.34
C ASN A 36 -11.57 7.85 7.24
N THR A 37 -12.22 7.77 6.09
CA THR A 37 -13.60 8.28 5.88
C THR A 37 -14.58 7.60 6.84
N LEU A 38 -14.53 6.27 6.97
CA LEU A 38 -15.40 5.52 7.88
C LEU A 38 -15.12 5.87 9.35
N ASN A 39 -13.86 6.03 9.72
CA ASN A 39 -13.47 6.38 11.08
C ASN A 39 -13.94 7.80 11.46
N LEU A 40 -13.87 8.76 10.54
CA LEU A 40 -14.41 10.10 10.74
C LEU A 40 -15.93 10.08 10.90
N TYR A 41 -16.64 9.35 10.03
CA TYR A 41 -18.09 9.18 10.15
C TYR A 41 -18.49 8.58 11.52
N LYS A 42 -17.81 7.52 11.97
CA LYS A 42 -18.06 6.90 13.28
C LYS A 42 -17.74 7.83 14.46
N LYS A 43 -16.76 8.73 14.33
CA LYS A 43 -16.41 9.72 15.35
C LYS A 43 -17.43 10.86 15.43
N GLN A 44 -18.01 11.27 14.31
CA GLN A 44 -18.97 12.38 14.23
C GLN A 44 -20.39 11.96 14.67
N ASN A 45 -20.76 10.70 14.47
CA ASN A 45 -22.07 10.15 14.85
C ASN A 45 -22.06 9.45 16.22
N LYS A 46 -21.10 9.82 17.08
CA LYS A 46 -20.95 9.35 18.46
C LYS A 46 -21.21 10.52 19.41
#